data_AF-A0A3C0I9X7-F1
#
_entry.id   AF-A0A3C0I9X7-F1
#
_cell.length_a   1.000
_cell.length_b   1.000
_cell.length_c   1.000
_cell.angle_alpha   90.00
_cell.angle_beta   90.00
_cell.angle_gamma   90.00
#
_symmetry.space_group_name_H-M   'P 1'
#
loop_
_entity.id
_entity.type
_entity.pdbx_description
1 polymer ?
#
loop_
_entity_poly.entity_id
_entity_poly.type
_entity_poly.pdbx_seq_one_letter_code
_entity_poly.pdbx_strand_id
1 'polypeptide(L)'
;MKKIKQLAVYLRNRFEKKRFKSFVRQNHQLTKQAHIGILYQIDPQTNYDAIADWMSKFWKEKIKCTLLGYQQGKLSDSPLPSDVFTIQDFNWKGLPTTTSIELFLNTPFDYLFCLCPKPEQGVYYVLLRNKAKFRIGYYDRSHTDFLDLMFHLPEGAGIEEFLALVDRFVSIEEVEKTTQVAPAKTKTRTAKAPTNHKPKAKSVKATTTLQAEVEPVATTKHTEKKVSKRKQTKSWQTNLVEQA
;
A
#
# COMPACT_ATOMS: atom_id res chain seq x y z
N MET A 1 26.53 -4.17 -14.96
CA MET A 1 25.32 -3.40 -15.40
C MET A 1 24.23 -3.24 -14.33
N LYS A 2 23.97 -4.22 -13.44
CA LYS A 2 22.91 -4.14 -12.41
C LYS A 2 22.98 -2.87 -11.53
N LYS A 3 24.17 -2.50 -11.03
CA LYS A 3 24.37 -1.31 -10.19
C LYS A 3 24.01 0.00 -10.91
N ILE A 4 24.29 0.11 -12.21
CA ILE A 4 23.96 1.29 -13.02
C ILE A 4 22.44 1.42 -13.15
N LYS A 5 21.74 0.32 -13.42
CA LYS A 5 20.27 0.32 -13.47
C LYS A 5 19.64 0.66 -12.12
N GLN A 6 20.14 0.08 -11.02
CA GLN A 6 19.71 0.44 -9.65
C GLN A 6 19.89 1.93 -9.37
N LEU A 7 21.05 2.49 -9.74
CA LEU A 7 21.32 3.92 -9.57
C LEU A 7 20.41 4.78 -10.45
N ALA A 8 20.18 4.40 -11.71
CA ALA A 8 19.28 5.12 -12.62
C ALA A 8 17.84 5.17 -12.08
N VAL A 9 17.34 4.03 -11.59
CA VAL A 9 16.02 3.95 -10.94
C VAL A 9 15.99 4.78 -9.66
N TYR A 10 17.03 4.69 -8.82
CA TYR A 10 17.15 5.48 -7.60
C TYR A 10 17.12 6.99 -7.88
N LEU A 11 17.93 7.46 -8.82
CA LEU A 11 17.99 8.88 -9.19
C LEU A 11 16.64 9.35 -9.72
N ARG A 12 15.99 8.56 -10.59
CA ARG A 12 14.66 8.86 -11.09
C ARG A 12 13.63 8.97 -9.97
N ASN A 13 13.58 7.98 -9.08
CA ASN A 13 12.70 8.00 -7.91
C ASN A 13 12.92 9.28 -7.08
N ARG A 14 14.18 9.67 -6.87
CA ARG A 14 14.55 10.89 -6.13
C ARG A 14 14.01 12.17 -6.76
N PHE A 15 14.02 12.30 -8.08
CA PHE A 15 13.48 13.48 -8.77
C PHE A 15 11.94 13.50 -8.77
N GLU A 16 11.30 12.33 -8.80
CA GLU A 16 9.85 12.20 -8.92
C GLU A 16 9.10 12.30 -7.57
N LYS A 17 9.79 12.08 -6.44
CA LYS A 17 9.28 12.31 -5.07
C LYS A 17 8.59 13.67 -4.88
N LYS A 18 8.96 14.70 -5.66
CA LYS A 18 8.47 16.08 -5.49
C LYS A 18 7.00 16.31 -5.87
N ARG A 19 6.26 15.30 -6.34
CA ARG A 19 4.87 15.43 -6.82
C ARG A 19 3.79 14.83 -5.91
N PHE A 20 4.15 14.14 -4.83
CA PHE A 20 3.17 13.49 -3.94
C PHE A 20 2.74 14.40 -2.80
N LYS A 21 1.70 15.22 -2.99
CA LYS A 21 0.89 15.80 -1.90
C LYS A 21 -0.54 16.10 -2.32
N SER A 22 -1.47 15.28 -1.85
CA SER A 22 -2.54 15.73 -0.94
C SER A 22 -3.22 14.48 -0.37
N PHE A 23 -3.02 14.23 0.92
CA PHE A 23 -3.77 13.21 1.63
C PHE A 23 -5.22 13.72 1.76
N VAL A 24 -6.10 13.23 0.88
CA VAL A 24 -7.54 13.44 1.04
C VAL A 24 -8.02 12.37 2.01
N ARG A 25 -8.61 12.77 3.14
CA ARG A 25 -9.29 11.85 4.05
C ARG A 25 -10.42 11.17 3.28
N GLN A 26 -10.21 9.94 2.84
CA GLN A 26 -11.25 9.11 2.26
C GLN A 26 -11.71 8.11 3.31
N ASN A 27 -12.99 7.76 3.28
CA ASN A 27 -13.49 6.65 4.09
C ASN A 27 -12.81 5.37 3.57
N HIS A 28 -11.95 4.74 4.38
CA HIS A 28 -11.06 3.65 3.94
C HIS A 28 -11.76 2.29 3.89
N GLN A 29 -13.03 2.29 3.52
CA GLN A 29 -13.83 1.08 3.43
C GLN A 29 -13.52 0.37 2.10
N LEU A 30 -13.40 -0.95 2.16
CA LEU A 30 -13.25 -1.76 0.97
C LEU A 30 -14.61 -2.21 0.46
N THR A 31 -14.97 -1.77 -0.74
CA THR A 31 -16.23 -2.14 -1.39
C THR A 31 -16.05 -3.39 -2.25
N LYS A 32 -17.14 -4.11 -2.51
CA LYS A 32 -17.10 -5.29 -3.41
C LYS A 32 -16.68 -4.98 -4.85
N GLN A 33 -16.72 -3.70 -5.26
CA GLN A 33 -16.28 -3.26 -6.59
C GLN A 33 -14.82 -2.82 -6.63
N ALA A 34 -14.13 -2.80 -5.48
CA ALA A 34 -12.75 -2.35 -5.41
C ALA A 34 -11.83 -3.19 -6.31
N HIS A 35 -10.85 -2.52 -6.92
CA HIS A 35 -9.74 -3.17 -7.58
C HIS A 35 -8.49 -3.03 -6.72
N ILE A 36 -8.01 -4.16 -6.21
CA ILE A 36 -6.86 -4.27 -5.34
C ILE A 36 -5.61 -4.63 -6.15
N GLY A 37 -4.52 -3.88 -5.94
CA GLY A 37 -3.17 -4.26 -6.32
C GLY A 37 -2.41 -4.81 -5.11
N ILE A 38 -1.66 -5.90 -5.30
CA ILE A 38 -0.75 -6.45 -4.29
C ILE A 38 0.65 -6.51 -4.88
N LEU A 39 1.59 -5.84 -4.22
CA LEU A 39 3.01 -5.86 -4.54
C LEU A 39 3.74 -6.59 -3.42
N TYR A 40 4.42 -7.69 -3.73
CA TYR A 40 5.09 -8.51 -2.72
C TYR A 40 6.50 -8.91 -3.16
N GLN A 41 7.31 -9.32 -2.18
CA GLN A 41 8.69 -9.72 -2.42
C GLN A 41 8.80 -11.24 -2.58
N ILE A 42 9.49 -11.65 -3.64
CA ILE A 42 9.86 -13.05 -3.87
C ILE A 42 11.20 -13.31 -3.18
N ASP A 43 11.13 -13.89 -1.98
CA ASP A 43 12.25 -14.28 -1.12
C ASP A 43 11.93 -15.66 -0.50
N PRO A 44 12.93 -16.55 -0.31
CA PRO A 44 12.79 -17.76 0.51
C PRO A 44 12.12 -17.59 1.88
N GLN A 45 12.19 -16.41 2.50
CA GLN A 45 11.58 -16.13 3.80
C GLN A 45 10.14 -15.61 3.73
N THR A 46 9.63 -15.28 2.54
CA THR A 46 8.25 -14.83 2.37
C THR A 46 7.30 -16.00 2.61
N ASN A 47 6.32 -15.82 3.50
CA ASN A 47 5.23 -16.78 3.67
C ASN A 47 4.17 -16.56 2.57
N TYR A 48 4.28 -17.32 1.47
CA TYR A 48 3.34 -17.24 0.35
C TYR A 48 1.96 -17.81 0.66
N ASP A 49 1.87 -18.80 1.56
CA ASP A 49 0.59 -19.38 1.97
C ASP A 49 -0.26 -18.33 2.70
N ALA A 50 0.35 -17.51 3.56
CA ALA A 50 -0.34 -16.39 4.22
C ALA A 50 -0.89 -15.36 3.22
N ILE A 51 -0.14 -15.05 2.16
CA ILE A 51 -0.60 -14.15 1.09
C ILE A 51 -1.76 -14.81 0.32
N ALA A 52 -1.62 -16.09 -0.05
CA ALA A 52 -2.65 -16.84 -0.76
C ALA A 52 -3.96 -16.93 0.03
N ASP A 53 -3.88 -17.26 1.31
CA ASP A 53 -5.02 -17.34 2.22
C ASP A 53 -5.71 -15.98 2.35
N TRP A 54 -4.92 -14.90 2.48
CA TRP A 54 -5.46 -13.55 2.54
C TRP A 54 -6.18 -13.15 1.25
N MET A 55 -5.61 -13.45 0.09
CA MET A 55 -6.23 -13.18 -1.21
C MET A 55 -7.51 -13.99 -1.44
N SER A 56 -7.57 -15.21 -0.91
CA SER A 56 -8.77 -16.05 -1.02
C SER A 56 -10.02 -15.35 -0.46
N LYS A 57 -9.86 -14.45 0.51
CA LYS A 57 -10.95 -13.62 1.06
C LYS A 57 -11.53 -12.70 0.00
N PHE A 58 -10.68 -12.05 -0.80
CA PHE A 58 -11.11 -11.15 -1.87
C PHE A 58 -11.78 -11.91 -3.02
N TRP A 59 -11.24 -13.06 -3.40
CA TRP A 59 -11.85 -13.88 -4.46
C TRP A 59 -13.22 -14.43 -4.07
N LYS A 60 -13.41 -14.85 -2.82
CA LYS A 60 -14.72 -15.27 -2.29
C LYS A 60 -15.77 -14.16 -2.41
N GLU A 61 -15.37 -12.93 -2.13
CA GLU A 61 -16.22 -11.73 -2.25
C GLU A 61 -16.27 -11.16 -3.68
N LYS A 62 -15.67 -11.83 -4.66
CA LYS A 62 -15.57 -11.42 -6.08
C LYS A 62 -14.92 -10.05 -6.28
N ILE A 63 -14.05 -9.65 -5.35
CA ILE A 63 -13.25 -8.43 -5.44
C ILE A 63 -12.08 -8.68 -6.40
N LYS A 64 -11.85 -7.73 -7.31
CA LYS A 64 -10.75 -7.84 -8.29
C LYS A 64 -9.41 -7.66 -7.58
N CYS A 65 -8.50 -8.62 -7.77
CA CYS A 65 -7.17 -8.59 -7.17
C CYS A 65 -6.11 -8.87 -8.24
N THR A 66 -5.08 -8.03 -8.33
CA THR A 66 -3.95 -8.17 -9.26
C THR A 66 -2.65 -8.18 -8.49
N LEU A 67 -1.80 -9.17 -8.74
CA LEU A 67 -0.52 -9.34 -8.07
C LEU A 67 0.64 -8.93 -8.98
N LEU A 68 1.67 -8.37 -8.37
CA LEU A 68 2.98 -8.19 -8.99
C LEU A 68 4.07 -8.61 -8.00
N GLY A 69 4.86 -9.61 -8.38
CA GLY A 69 5.99 -10.09 -7.59
C GLY A 69 7.28 -9.36 -7.95
N TYR A 70 8.01 -8.88 -6.93
CA TYR A 70 9.36 -8.34 -7.12
C TYR A 70 10.41 -9.36 -6.69
N GLN A 71 11.37 -9.64 -7.56
CA GLN A 71 12.48 -10.54 -7.25
C GLN A 71 13.84 -9.86 -7.42
N GLN A 72 14.74 -10.15 -6.47
CA GLN A 72 16.13 -9.76 -6.59
C GLN A 72 16.92 -10.78 -7.41
N GLY A 73 17.56 -10.32 -8.48
CA GLY A 73 18.52 -11.14 -9.23
C GLY A 73 17.97 -11.67 -10.55
N LYS A 74 17.95 -13.00 -10.70
CA LYS A 74 17.47 -13.66 -11.92
C LYS A 74 15.98 -13.92 -11.77
N LEU A 75 15.23 -13.61 -12.83
CA LEU A 75 13.80 -13.88 -12.91
C LEU A 75 13.57 -15.40 -12.80
N SER A 76 12.71 -15.79 -11.85
CA SER A 76 12.15 -17.13 -11.73
C SER A 76 10.64 -17.08 -11.75
N ASP A 77 10.02 -18.25 -11.88
CA ASP A 77 8.58 -18.36 -11.74
C ASP A 77 8.14 -17.91 -10.34
N SER A 78 6.94 -17.35 -10.31
CA SER A 78 6.31 -16.90 -9.09
C SER A 78 5.70 -18.08 -8.32
N PRO A 79 5.85 -18.13 -6.99
CA PRO A 79 5.08 -19.05 -6.15
C PRO A 79 3.55 -18.78 -6.15
N LEU A 80 3.14 -17.59 -6.60
CA LEU A 80 1.74 -17.15 -6.69
C LEU A 80 1.39 -16.88 -8.17
N PRO A 81 0.11 -16.93 -8.57
CA PRO A 81 -0.30 -16.65 -9.95
C PRO A 81 -0.17 -15.14 -10.26
N SER A 82 1.04 -14.68 -10.53
CA SER A 82 1.37 -13.27 -10.74
C SER A 82 2.44 -13.09 -11.81
N ASP A 83 2.42 -11.92 -12.44
CA ASP A 83 3.60 -11.44 -13.15
C ASP A 83 4.74 -11.18 -12.15
N VAL A 84 5.97 -11.32 -12.63
CA VAL A 84 7.19 -11.06 -11.86
C VAL A 84 8.04 -10.04 -12.57
N PHE A 85 8.69 -9.17 -11.80
CA PHE A 85 9.71 -8.27 -12.32
C PHE A 85 10.93 -8.16 -11.42
N THR A 86 12.00 -7.67 -12.02
CA THR A 86 13.30 -7.43 -11.40
C THR A 86 13.83 -6.06 -11.81
N ILE A 87 14.99 -5.68 -11.27
CA ILE A 87 15.69 -4.48 -11.74
C ILE A 87 16.21 -4.61 -13.18
N GLN A 88 16.29 -5.83 -13.74
CA GLN A 88 16.74 -6.01 -15.12
C GLN A 88 15.70 -5.52 -16.13
N ASP A 89 14.44 -5.48 -15.72
CA ASP A 89 13.29 -5.03 -16.50
C ASP A 89 13.17 -3.50 -16.55
N PHE A 90 14.26 -2.80 -16.19
CA PHE A 90 14.41 -1.37 -16.35
C PHE A 90 15.54 -1.09 -17.34
N ASN A 91 15.37 -0.07 -18.18
CA ASN A 91 16.42 0.41 -19.06
C ASN A 91 17.41 1.32 -18.30
N TRP A 92 18.45 1.77 -19.00
CA TRP A 92 19.48 2.66 -18.44
C TRP A 92 18.95 4.04 -18.02
N LYS A 93 17.76 4.44 -18.49
CA LYS A 93 17.06 5.65 -18.05
C LYS A 93 16.18 5.40 -16.81
N GLY A 94 16.13 4.18 -16.29
CA GLY A 94 15.29 3.78 -15.17
C GLY A 94 13.80 3.67 -15.50
N LEU A 95 13.44 3.48 -16.77
CA LEU A 95 12.06 3.19 -17.19
C LEU A 95 11.85 1.69 -17.33
N PRO A 96 10.66 1.15 -17.02
CA PRO A 96 10.34 -0.25 -17.27
C PRO A 96 10.46 -0.57 -18.77
N THR A 97 10.78 -1.82 -19.08
CA THR A 97 10.90 -2.33 -20.46
C THR A 97 9.93 -3.45 -20.77
N THR A 98 9.18 -3.92 -19.77
CA THR A 98 8.26 -5.05 -19.87
C THR A 98 6.82 -4.59 -19.71
N THR A 99 5.94 -5.11 -20.56
CA THR A 99 4.51 -4.77 -20.58
C THR A 99 3.79 -5.06 -19.27
N SER A 100 4.15 -6.14 -18.55
CA SER A 100 3.54 -6.51 -17.27
C SER A 100 3.65 -5.40 -16.21
N ILE A 101 4.86 -4.86 -16.01
CA ILE A 101 5.10 -3.73 -15.10
C ILE A 101 4.33 -2.50 -15.58
N GLU A 102 4.34 -2.19 -16.88
CA GLU A 102 3.64 -1.03 -17.42
C GLU A 102 2.12 -1.11 -17.24
N LEU A 103 1.53 -2.29 -17.44
CA LEU A 103 0.11 -2.56 -17.18
C LEU A 103 -0.21 -2.36 -15.70
N PHE A 104 0.59 -2.94 -14.80
CA PHE A 104 0.40 -2.77 -13.37
C PHE A 104 0.51 -1.30 -12.95
N LEU A 105 1.50 -0.55 -13.45
CA LEU A 105 1.66 0.88 -13.18
C LEU A 105 0.48 1.73 -13.65
N ASN A 106 -0.10 1.38 -14.80
CA ASN A 106 -1.21 2.13 -15.39
C ASN A 106 -2.58 1.73 -14.87
N THR A 107 -2.68 0.62 -14.14
CA THR A 107 -3.93 0.14 -13.56
C THR A 107 -4.36 1.06 -12.39
N PRO A 108 -5.59 1.63 -12.43
CA PRO A 108 -6.07 2.54 -11.40
C PRO A 108 -6.68 1.77 -10.21
N PHE A 109 -5.83 1.21 -9.36
CA PHE A 109 -6.28 0.49 -8.16
C PHE A 109 -6.98 1.43 -7.17
N ASP A 110 -7.98 0.92 -6.46
CA ASP A 110 -8.53 1.60 -5.29
C ASP A 110 -7.54 1.49 -4.12
N TYR A 111 -6.98 0.30 -3.92
CA TYR A 111 -5.97 0.02 -2.90
C TYR A 111 -4.76 -0.68 -3.50
N LEU A 112 -3.56 -0.24 -3.13
CA LEU A 112 -2.30 -0.95 -3.40
C LEU A 112 -1.64 -1.34 -2.08
N PHE A 113 -1.52 -2.64 -1.84
CA PHE A 113 -0.84 -3.20 -0.68
C PHE A 113 0.61 -3.56 -1.02
N CYS A 114 1.56 -2.94 -0.34
CA CYS A 114 2.98 -3.23 -0.45
C CYS A 114 3.40 -4.17 0.68
N LEU A 115 3.47 -5.46 0.35
CA LEU A 115 3.90 -6.54 1.23
C LEU A 115 5.42 -6.74 1.20
N CYS A 116 6.18 -5.65 1.03
CA CYS A 116 7.64 -5.67 1.00
C CYS A 116 8.18 -4.94 2.24
N PRO A 117 8.65 -5.64 3.29
CA PRO A 117 9.16 -4.99 4.52
C PRO A 117 10.38 -4.10 4.27
N LYS A 118 11.19 -4.45 3.28
CA LYS A 118 12.37 -3.69 2.86
C LYS A 118 12.32 -3.47 1.35
N PRO A 119 11.51 -2.51 0.86
CA PRO A 119 11.36 -2.27 -0.56
C PRO A 119 12.70 -1.92 -1.22
N GLU A 120 12.94 -2.48 -2.40
CA GLU A 120 14.07 -2.07 -3.24
C GLU A 120 13.67 -0.98 -4.24
N GLN A 121 14.65 -0.47 -4.99
CA GLN A 121 14.43 0.62 -5.96
C GLN A 121 13.35 0.31 -7.00
N GLY A 122 13.22 -0.94 -7.44
CA GLY A 122 12.15 -1.35 -8.35
C GLY A 122 10.76 -1.27 -7.69
N VAL A 123 10.66 -1.67 -6.42
CA VAL A 123 9.42 -1.58 -5.63
C VAL A 123 9.06 -0.10 -5.38
N TYR A 124 10.03 0.73 -4.98
CA TYR A 124 9.83 2.18 -4.82
C TYR A 124 9.38 2.85 -6.10
N TYR A 125 9.91 2.43 -7.25
CA TYR A 125 9.47 2.93 -8.54
C TYR A 125 7.98 2.65 -8.77
N VAL A 126 7.55 1.41 -8.49
CA VAL A 126 6.13 1.03 -8.60
C VAL A 126 5.26 1.86 -7.66
N LEU A 127 5.67 2.04 -6.40
CA LEU A 127 4.91 2.85 -5.44
C LEU A 127 4.74 4.31 -5.90
N LEU A 128 5.81 4.94 -6.41
CA LEU A 128 5.76 6.31 -6.93
C LEU A 128 4.93 6.45 -8.21
N ARG A 129 4.90 5.42 -9.06
CA ARG A 129 4.39 5.56 -10.43
C ARG A 129 3.04 4.93 -10.66
N ASN A 130 2.63 4.03 -9.79
CA ASN A 130 1.33 3.41 -9.88
C ASN A 130 0.21 4.43 -9.57
N LYS A 131 -0.94 4.26 -10.24
CA LYS A 131 -2.12 5.14 -10.16
C LYS A 131 -3.10 4.77 -9.04
N ALA A 132 -2.68 4.01 -8.03
CA ALA A 132 -3.52 3.68 -6.89
C ALA A 132 -4.02 4.92 -6.18
N LYS A 133 -5.30 4.88 -5.76
CA LYS A 133 -5.94 5.92 -4.94
C LYS A 133 -5.40 5.90 -3.51
N PHE A 134 -5.09 4.72 -2.98
CA PHE A 134 -4.59 4.56 -1.62
C PHE A 134 -3.54 3.45 -1.53
N ARG A 135 -2.37 3.75 -0.96
CA ARG A 135 -1.24 2.82 -0.83
C ARG A 135 -0.97 2.51 0.65
N ILE A 136 -0.88 1.22 0.97
CA ILE A 136 -0.68 0.72 2.33
C ILE A 136 0.57 -0.16 2.35
N GLY A 137 1.42 -0.04 3.36
CA GLY A 137 2.62 -0.87 3.48
C GLY A 137 3.28 -0.80 4.84
N TYR A 138 4.47 -1.41 4.93
CA TYR A 138 5.30 -1.35 6.13
C TYR A 138 5.83 0.06 6.37
N TYR A 139 5.92 0.45 7.64
CA TYR A 139 6.55 1.70 8.03
C TYR A 139 8.05 1.68 7.71
N ASP A 140 8.48 2.66 6.91
CA ASP A 140 9.88 2.97 6.66
C ASP A 140 10.10 4.48 6.86
N ARG A 141 10.86 4.81 7.89
CA ARG A 141 11.22 6.19 8.26
C ARG A 141 11.88 6.96 7.11
N SER A 142 12.59 6.28 6.22
CA SER A 142 13.33 6.90 5.11
C SER A 142 12.47 7.16 3.87
N HIS A 143 11.28 6.54 3.81
CA HIS A 143 10.43 6.49 2.61
C HIS A 143 8.94 6.67 2.98
N THR A 144 8.65 7.59 3.89
CA THR A 144 7.27 7.91 4.32
C THR A 144 6.40 8.46 3.20
N ASP A 145 7.00 9.09 2.17
CA ASP A 145 6.27 9.80 1.11
C ASP A 145 5.70 8.88 0.01
N PHE A 146 5.92 7.57 0.10
CA PHE A 146 5.53 6.58 -0.92
C PHE A 146 4.20 5.89 -0.63
N LEU A 147 3.74 5.98 0.60
CA LEU A 147 2.58 5.27 1.11
C LEU A 147 1.64 6.28 1.77
N ASP A 148 0.34 6.05 1.63
CA ASP A 148 -0.70 6.87 2.25
C ASP A 148 -0.96 6.41 3.69
N LEU A 149 -0.73 5.13 3.98
CA LEU A 149 -0.77 4.54 5.31
C LEU A 149 0.38 3.55 5.49
N MET A 150 0.96 3.58 6.69
CA MET A 150 2.05 2.71 7.09
C MET A 150 1.78 2.04 8.42
N PHE A 151 2.08 0.74 8.52
CA PHE A 151 2.04 0.02 9.80
C PHE A 151 3.44 -0.22 10.33
N HIS A 152 3.67 0.20 11.56
CA HIS A 152 4.88 -0.16 12.30
C HIS A 152 4.65 -1.50 12.99
N LEU A 153 5.50 -2.47 12.70
CA LEU A 153 5.45 -3.79 13.30
C LEU A 153 6.55 -3.94 14.36
N PRO A 154 6.30 -4.73 15.43
CA PRO A 154 7.35 -5.07 16.38
C PRO A 154 8.44 -5.90 15.69
N GLU A 155 9.64 -5.89 16.27
CA GLU A 155 10.75 -6.65 15.74
C GLU A 155 10.44 -8.15 15.68
N GLY A 156 10.77 -8.79 14.56
CA GLY A 156 10.54 -10.21 14.33
C GLY A 156 9.13 -10.57 13.87
N ALA A 157 8.18 -9.63 13.82
CA ALA A 157 6.87 -9.89 13.24
C ALA A 157 6.96 -10.11 11.72
N GLY A 158 6.18 -11.06 11.24
CA GLY A 158 6.12 -11.50 9.86
C GLY A 158 5.04 -10.80 9.06
N ILE A 159 4.73 -11.40 7.91
CA ILE A 159 3.72 -10.90 6.99
C ILE A 159 2.31 -11.13 7.54
N GLU A 160 2.13 -12.16 8.36
CA GLU A 160 0.88 -12.57 8.99
C GLU A 160 0.36 -11.48 9.92
N GLU A 161 1.23 -10.95 10.79
CA GLU A 161 0.89 -9.84 11.68
C GLU A 161 0.57 -8.57 10.90
N PHE A 162 1.31 -8.32 9.81
CA PHE A 162 1.03 -7.19 8.93
C PHE A 162 -0.37 -7.31 8.30
N LEU A 163 -0.69 -8.47 7.74
CA LEU A 163 -1.98 -8.74 7.12
C LEU A 163 -3.12 -8.66 8.14
N ALA A 164 -2.90 -9.11 9.38
CA ALA A 164 -3.88 -8.96 10.46
C ALA A 164 -4.15 -7.49 10.84
N LEU A 165 -3.13 -6.62 10.79
CA LEU A 165 -3.31 -5.17 10.98
C LEU A 165 -4.07 -4.53 9.81
N VAL A 166 -3.75 -4.93 8.58
CA VAL A 166 -4.44 -4.47 7.38
C VAL A 166 -5.92 -4.86 7.42
N ASP A 167 -6.25 -6.11 7.76
CA ASP A 167 -7.63 -6.59 7.85
C ASP A 167 -8.46 -5.79 8.87
N ARG A 168 -7.85 -5.41 9.99
CA ARG A 168 -8.49 -4.57 11.01
C ARG A 168 -8.79 -3.15 10.51
N PHE A 169 -7.96 -2.64 9.59
CA PHE A 169 -8.10 -1.29 9.07
C PHE A 169 -9.06 -1.19 7.89
N VAL A 170 -9.05 -2.19 7.00
CA VAL A 170 -9.68 -2.12 5.67
C VAL A 170 -11.09 -2.73 5.64
N SER A 171 -11.60 -3.23 6.77
CA SER A 171 -12.85 -3.99 6.94
C SER A 171 -13.87 -3.86 5.79
N ILE A 172 -14.22 -5.00 5.19
CA ILE A 172 -15.15 -5.06 4.04
C ILE A 172 -16.57 -4.81 4.55
N GLU A 173 -17.24 -3.79 4.01
CA GLU A 173 -18.67 -3.54 4.26
C GLU A 173 -19.49 -3.90 3.02
N GLU A 174 -20.67 -4.49 3.23
CA GLU A 174 -21.67 -4.59 2.17
C GLU A 174 -22.28 -3.23 1.93
N VAL A 175 -21.92 -2.61 0.80
CA VAL A 175 -22.67 -1.45 0.31
C VAL A 175 -24.01 -1.98 -0.20
N GLU A 176 -25.02 -2.02 0.67
CA GLU A 176 -26.40 -2.13 0.22
C GLU A 176 -26.67 -0.98 -0.74
N LYS A 177 -27.09 -1.31 -1.96
CA LYS A 177 -27.42 -0.33 -2.99
C LYS A 177 -28.55 0.56 -2.46
N THR A 178 -28.21 1.73 -1.92
CA THR A 178 -29.22 2.73 -1.59
C THR A 178 -29.80 3.23 -2.90
N THR A 179 -31.02 2.79 -3.18
CA THR A 179 -31.90 3.26 -4.25
C THR A 179 -31.81 4.77 -4.38
N GLN A 180 -31.58 5.24 -5.60
CA GLN A 180 -31.60 6.64 -5.97
C GLN A 180 -32.96 7.24 -5.60
N VAL A 181 -33.03 8.04 -4.53
CA VAL A 181 -34.15 8.95 -4.32
C VAL A 181 -33.91 10.14 -5.26
N ALA A 182 -34.75 10.22 -6.29
CA ALA A 182 -34.79 11.32 -7.24
C ALA A 182 -34.87 12.68 -6.53
N PRO A 183 -34.18 13.73 -7.01
CA PRO A 183 -34.30 15.05 -6.39
C PRO A 183 -35.71 15.61 -6.61
N ALA A 184 -36.44 15.77 -5.50
CA ALA A 184 -37.66 16.55 -5.44
C ALA A 184 -37.36 18.00 -5.87
N LYS A 185 -38.10 18.47 -6.88
CA LYS A 185 -38.06 19.85 -7.38
C LYS A 185 -38.38 20.82 -6.24
N THR A 186 -37.38 21.55 -5.76
CA THR A 186 -37.62 22.66 -4.81
C THR A 186 -37.79 23.94 -5.61
N LYS A 187 -38.98 24.54 -5.49
CA LYS A 187 -39.36 25.80 -6.11
C LYS A 187 -38.53 26.96 -5.56
N THR A 188 -38.00 27.77 -6.48
CA THR A 188 -37.37 29.06 -6.27
C THR A 188 -38.26 30.01 -5.46
N ARG A 189 -37.75 30.54 -4.34
CA ARG A 189 -38.27 31.76 -3.71
C ARG A 189 -37.17 32.79 -3.60
N THR A 190 -37.38 33.87 -4.34
CA THR A 190 -36.64 35.13 -4.37
C THR A 190 -36.93 35.96 -3.11
N ALA A 191 -35.87 36.44 -2.42
CA ALA A 191 -35.86 37.64 -1.58
C ALA A 191 -34.40 37.91 -1.14
N LYS A 192 -33.69 38.86 -1.76
CA LYS A 192 -33.53 40.29 -1.38
C LYS A 192 -32.64 40.50 -0.14
N ALA A 193 -31.47 41.09 -0.37
CA ALA A 193 -30.48 41.55 0.62
C ALA A 193 -31.04 42.67 1.52
N PRO A 194 -30.41 42.92 2.69
CA PRO A 194 -29.49 44.08 2.74
C PRO A 194 -28.27 43.96 3.70
N THR A 195 -27.19 44.66 3.28
CA THR A 195 -26.23 45.50 4.02
C THR A 195 -25.61 45.09 5.38
N ASN A 196 -24.31 44.81 5.32
CA ASN A 196 -23.17 45.47 6.00
C ASN A 196 -23.33 46.04 7.44
N HIS A 197 -22.61 45.47 8.41
CA HIS A 197 -21.81 46.22 9.40
C HIS A 197 -20.80 45.32 10.15
N LYS A 198 -19.51 45.68 10.05
CA LYS A 198 -18.40 45.27 10.93
C LYS A 198 -18.44 46.16 12.19
N PRO A 199 -17.98 45.68 13.37
CA PRO A 199 -16.65 46.14 13.80
C PRO A 199 -15.82 45.16 14.66
N LYS A 200 -14.50 45.28 14.43
CA LYS A 200 -13.36 45.36 15.36
C LYS A 200 -13.00 44.23 16.37
N ALA A 201 -11.68 44.04 16.38
CA ALA A 201 -10.81 43.18 17.18
C ALA A 201 -10.72 43.51 18.68
N LYS A 202 -10.27 42.51 19.46
CA LYS A 202 -9.37 42.53 20.65
C LYS A 202 -8.84 41.08 20.79
N SER A 203 -7.57 40.74 20.58
CA SER A 203 -6.36 40.92 21.42
C SER A 203 -6.55 40.57 22.90
N VAL A 204 -6.09 39.39 23.34
CA VAL A 204 -5.35 39.18 24.62
C VAL A 204 -4.40 37.97 24.48
N LYS A 205 -3.18 38.15 24.97
CA LYS A 205 -2.04 37.20 25.10
C LYS A 205 -2.07 36.48 26.46
N ALA A 206 -1.53 35.26 26.52
CA ALA A 206 -0.66 34.68 27.58
C ALA A 206 -0.42 33.21 27.17
N THR A 207 0.79 32.69 26.89
CA THR A 207 2.03 32.58 27.68
C THR A 207 1.83 31.90 29.04
N THR A 208 2.08 30.59 29.10
CA THR A 208 2.74 29.94 30.25
C THR A 208 3.57 28.75 29.76
N THR A 209 4.87 28.88 29.95
CA THR A 209 5.94 27.90 29.88
C THR A 209 5.86 26.95 31.08
N LEU A 210 6.16 25.66 30.91
CA LEU A 210 6.88 24.86 31.92
C LEU A 210 7.56 23.66 31.24
N GLN A 211 8.89 23.69 31.27
CA GLN A 211 9.82 22.54 31.18
C GLN A 211 9.58 21.67 32.42
N ALA A 212 9.74 20.35 32.43
CA ALA A 212 10.93 19.51 32.34
C ALA A 212 10.38 18.05 32.35
N GLU A 213 11.06 16.95 32.09
CA GLU A 213 12.38 16.53 32.52
C GLU A 213 12.72 15.22 31.77
N VAL A 214 13.98 15.06 31.46
CA VAL A 214 14.61 13.87 30.87
C VAL A 214 15.03 12.94 32.01
N GLU A 215 15.04 11.62 31.80
CA GLU A 215 16.07 10.67 32.29
C GLU A 215 15.80 9.24 31.71
N PRO A 216 16.81 8.34 31.66
CA PRO A 216 17.04 7.46 30.51
C PRO A 216 16.94 5.93 30.75
N VAL A 217 16.86 5.22 29.61
CA VAL A 217 17.51 3.95 29.21
C VAL A 217 17.68 2.80 30.22
N ALA A 218 17.14 1.62 29.87
CA ALA A 218 17.77 0.34 30.20
C ALA A 218 17.63 -0.67 29.03
N THR A 219 18.76 -1.24 28.67
CA THR A 219 18.99 -2.29 27.66
C THR A 219 18.88 -3.67 28.29
N THR A 220 18.41 -4.67 27.53
CA THR A 220 18.84 -6.07 27.71
C THR A 220 18.63 -6.91 26.45
N LYS A 221 19.38 -8.01 26.38
CA LYS A 221 19.94 -8.68 25.22
C LYS A 221 19.14 -9.89 24.73
N HIS A 222 19.37 -10.19 23.45
CA HIS A 222 19.39 -11.50 22.77
C HIS A 222 19.20 -12.78 23.59
N THR A 223 18.33 -13.66 23.07
CA THR A 223 18.65 -15.09 22.93
C THR A 223 18.03 -15.67 21.67
N GLU A 224 18.88 -16.18 20.78
CA GLU A 224 18.54 -17.02 19.63
C GLU A 224 17.98 -18.37 20.08
N LYS A 225 16.98 -18.89 19.36
CA LYS A 225 16.81 -20.34 19.16
C LYS A 225 16.46 -20.64 17.71
N LYS A 226 17.10 -21.69 17.24
CA LYS A 226 17.28 -22.12 15.85
C LYS A 226 16.60 -23.48 15.67
N VAL A 227 16.26 -23.82 14.42
CA VAL A 227 15.91 -25.18 13.90
C VAL A 227 14.42 -25.54 14.12
N SER A 228 13.61 -25.99 13.16
CA SER A 228 13.82 -27.01 12.11
C SER A 228 12.78 -26.91 10.97
N LYS A 229 13.19 -27.14 9.72
CA LYS A 229 12.32 -27.26 8.53
C LYS A 229 11.88 -28.71 8.31
N ARG A 230 10.60 -28.96 8.01
CA ARG A 230 10.08 -30.07 7.16
C ARG A 230 8.71 -29.64 6.60
N LYS A 231 8.67 -29.25 5.33
CA LYS A 231 8.15 -30.05 4.18
C LYS A 231 6.66 -30.41 4.28
N GLN A 232 5.82 -29.61 3.64
CA GLN A 232 4.60 -30.08 2.97
C GLN A 232 4.12 -29.00 1.98
N THR A 233 4.50 -29.14 0.71
CA THR A 233 3.90 -28.41 -0.41
C THR A 233 3.32 -29.44 -1.37
N LYS A 234 1.99 -29.46 -1.49
CA LYS A 234 1.19 -30.04 -2.60
C LYS A 234 -0.30 -30.01 -2.20
N SER A 235 -1.00 -28.91 -2.50
CA SER A 235 -2.47 -28.89 -2.44
C SER A 235 -3.16 -27.73 -3.20
N TRP A 236 -2.44 -26.79 -3.83
CA TRP A 236 -3.08 -25.59 -4.40
C TRP A 236 -3.47 -25.66 -5.88
N GLN A 237 -3.01 -26.67 -6.63
CA GLN A 237 -3.21 -26.72 -8.09
C GLN A 237 -4.59 -27.24 -8.53
N THR A 238 -5.37 -27.86 -7.65
CA THR A 238 -6.62 -28.55 -8.05
C THR A 238 -7.89 -27.69 -8.02
N ASN A 239 -7.90 -26.52 -7.39
CA ASN A 239 -9.14 -25.73 -7.24
C ASN A 239 -9.32 -24.58 -8.25
N LEU A 240 -8.38 -24.38 -9.19
CA LEU A 240 -8.43 -23.28 -10.17
C LEU A 240 -8.97 -23.67 -11.55
N VAL A 241 -9.24 -24.96 -11.79
CA VAL A 241 -9.68 -25.47 -13.11
C VAL A 241 -11.20 -25.70 -13.20
N GLU A 242 -11.95 -25.66 -12.08
CA GLU A 242 -13.39 -25.98 -12.09
C GLU A 242 -14.35 -24.77 -12.17
N GLN A 243 -13.89 -23.54 -12.39
CA GLN A 243 -14.78 -22.36 -12.45
C GLN A 243 -14.50 -21.39 -13.61
N ALA A 244 -13.98 -21.89 -14.74
CA ALA A 244 -13.93 -21.14 -16.00
C ALA A 244 -15.17 -21.42 -16.87
#